data_AF-A0A3L7SQC5-F1
#
_entry.id   AF-A0A3L7SQC5-F1
#
_cell.length_a   1.000
_cell.length_b   1.000
_cell.length_c   1.000
_cell.angle_alpha   90.00
_cell.angle_beta   90.00
_cell.angle_gamma   90.00
#
_symmetry.space_group_name_H-M   'P 1'
#
loop_
_entity.id
_entity.type
_entity.pdbx_description
1 polymer ?
#
loop_
_entity_poly.entity_id
_entity_poly.type
_entity_poly.pdbx_seq_one_letter_code
_entity_poly.pdbx_strand_id
1 'polypeptide(L)'
;MLMTDETSSAVASRAAAHPLWESLKTFDFAAAAGSPGCDLPIRSFSRRLAGEQGWSPAFTARVLEEYRRFLFLTAVAGEAVCPSEEVDAAWHLHLIFTRSYWDGLCGKVLGRPLHHNASAGGPAEGAKHRGMYRRTLRAYREWFGGDPPADIWPPVWRRFDPRSRHRTIDLRDHWIIRRPGWWRRGRAGRMTLATVPVVAAVPLVADGLGPLDWKGPEFLLLYGLLWLACLVGTLIYRSIQCNVTVNDDRELTAEEVACLAHGPKSAIRATIAGMLEGGELTSESCGGLTSSTTNFLLQSVATDAPLDGAIAAAIREACTPEARSLAAVEGDSGVEHAVEQVRNCLRADGWLLDEEQRSKLRMVPVGAFSCLLLLGVVKVAVGLERHKPVEFLVVASIATLAAMIWAAMAPRQSWAARHLLANLRAQHRDRLADSAPDLVLLAGLFGAVALTGSELATYKK
;
A
#
# COMPACT_ATOMS: atom_id res chain seq x y z
N MET A 1 -47.06 30.09 -45.01
CA MET A 1 -46.91 30.07 -43.55
C MET A 1 -45.80 29.09 -43.22
N LEU A 2 -44.55 29.55 -43.29
CA LEU A 2 -43.35 28.83 -42.87
C LEU A 2 -42.56 29.84 -42.03
N MET A 3 -42.87 29.86 -40.73
CA MET A 3 -42.02 30.42 -39.69
C MET A 3 -41.55 29.24 -38.86
N THR A 4 -40.31 28.82 -39.05
CA THR A 4 -39.61 27.98 -38.07
C THR A 4 -38.13 28.34 -38.08
N ASP A 5 -37.74 28.95 -36.97
CA ASP A 5 -36.43 28.96 -36.34
C ASP A 5 -35.26 29.70 -37.00
N GLU A 6 -35.34 31.03 -36.93
CA GLU A 6 -34.19 31.95 -36.89
C GLU A 6 -33.86 32.41 -35.45
N THR A 7 -34.25 31.65 -34.42
CA THR A 7 -34.09 32.02 -33.00
C THR A 7 -32.98 31.26 -32.25
N SER A 8 -32.03 30.65 -32.96
CA SER A 8 -30.83 30.03 -32.35
C SER A 8 -29.52 30.75 -32.73
N SER A 9 -29.58 32.06 -32.89
CA SER A 9 -28.41 32.93 -32.98
C SER A 9 -28.23 33.69 -31.67
N ALA A 10 -27.16 33.34 -30.95
CA ALA A 10 -26.42 34.19 -30.03
C ALA A 10 -27.20 34.86 -28.88
N VAL A 11 -27.43 34.11 -27.78
CA VAL A 11 -27.28 34.77 -26.47
C VAL A 11 -25.78 34.99 -26.30
N ALA A 12 -25.30 36.17 -26.72
CA ALA A 12 -23.91 36.56 -26.49
C ALA A 12 -23.65 36.45 -24.98
N SER A 13 -22.65 35.65 -24.60
CA SER A 13 -22.29 35.49 -23.20
C SER A 13 -21.93 36.85 -22.61
N ARG A 14 -22.35 37.13 -21.36
CA ARG A 14 -21.98 38.38 -20.67
C ARG A 14 -20.46 38.57 -20.60
N ALA A 15 -19.72 37.46 -20.57
CA ALA A 15 -18.26 37.47 -20.61
C ALA A 15 -17.70 38.05 -21.91
N ALA A 16 -18.33 37.79 -23.07
CA ALA A 16 -17.82 38.28 -24.36
C ALA A 16 -17.80 39.81 -24.49
N ALA A 17 -18.67 40.51 -23.74
CA ALA A 17 -18.71 41.97 -23.70
C ALA A 17 -17.74 42.59 -22.66
N HIS A 18 -17.07 41.77 -21.86
CA HIS A 18 -16.25 42.24 -20.73
C HIS A 18 -14.76 42.35 -21.14
N PRO A 19 -14.09 43.50 -20.93
CA PRO A 19 -12.71 43.73 -21.40
C PRO A 19 -11.70 42.72 -20.86
N LEU A 20 -11.85 42.30 -19.59
CA LEU A 20 -11.02 41.25 -18.98
C LEU A 20 -11.03 39.93 -19.77
N TRP A 21 -12.14 39.57 -20.40
CA TRP A 21 -12.25 38.32 -21.15
C TRP A 21 -11.35 38.35 -22.40
N GLU A 22 -11.29 39.47 -23.10
CA GLU A 22 -10.36 39.65 -24.22
C GLU A 22 -8.90 39.55 -23.77
N SER A 23 -8.54 40.21 -22.67
CA SER A 23 -7.18 40.13 -22.11
C SER A 23 -6.79 38.69 -21.75
N LEU A 24 -7.70 37.93 -21.13
CA LEU A 24 -7.46 36.52 -20.78
C LEU A 24 -7.35 35.59 -21.99
N LYS A 25 -8.14 35.82 -23.05
CA LYS A 25 -8.05 35.04 -24.30
C LYS A 25 -6.70 35.21 -24.98
N THR A 26 -6.16 36.43 -25.01
CA THR A 26 -4.85 36.72 -25.61
C THR A 26 -3.68 36.39 -24.69
N PHE A 27 -3.94 36.10 -23.41
CA PHE A 27 -2.90 35.80 -22.45
C PHE A 27 -2.24 34.45 -22.74
N ASP A 28 -0.91 34.48 -22.87
CA ASP A 28 -0.08 33.30 -23.00
C ASP A 28 0.50 32.89 -21.64
N PHE A 29 0.05 31.74 -21.14
CA PHE A 29 0.52 31.14 -19.89
C PHE A 29 2.00 30.75 -19.90
N ALA A 30 2.62 30.64 -21.08
CA ALA A 30 4.04 30.31 -21.24
C ALA A 30 4.94 31.55 -21.33
N ALA A 31 4.39 32.76 -21.44
CA ALA A 31 5.13 34.00 -21.69
C ALA A 31 5.88 34.56 -20.46
N ALA A 32 6.50 33.68 -19.66
CA ALA A 32 7.59 34.07 -18.78
C ALA A 32 8.86 34.17 -19.61
N ALA A 33 9.36 35.41 -19.72
CA ALA A 33 10.61 35.81 -20.35
C ALA A 33 11.69 34.71 -20.33
N GLY A 34 12.19 34.36 -21.52
CA GLY A 34 13.39 33.54 -21.64
C GLY A 34 14.45 34.08 -20.70
N SER A 35 14.95 33.26 -19.79
CA SER A 35 16.22 33.53 -19.14
C SER A 35 17.24 33.69 -20.27
N PRO A 36 17.91 34.85 -20.40
CA PRO A 36 19.01 34.98 -21.35
C PRO A 36 20.06 33.93 -20.94
N GLY A 37 20.34 32.95 -21.81
CA GLY A 37 21.39 31.96 -21.61
C GLY A 37 20.97 30.51 -21.36
N CYS A 38 19.70 30.13 -21.53
CA CYS A 38 19.31 28.70 -21.52
C CYS A 38 18.75 28.27 -22.88
N ASP A 39 19.60 27.62 -23.69
CA ASP A 39 19.25 27.09 -25.02
C ASP A 39 18.42 25.78 -24.96
N LEU A 40 17.96 25.37 -23.78
CA LEU A 40 17.08 24.22 -23.63
C LEU A 40 15.62 24.65 -23.87
N PRO A 41 14.88 23.98 -24.77
CA PRO A 41 13.48 24.33 -25.01
C PRO A 41 12.68 24.01 -23.74
N ILE A 42 12.30 25.06 -22.98
CA ILE A 42 11.31 24.95 -21.91
C ILE A 42 10.06 24.32 -22.55
N ARG A 43 9.60 23.18 -22.03
CA ARG A 43 8.33 22.59 -22.48
C ARG A 43 7.25 23.67 -22.33
N SER A 44 6.50 23.94 -23.40
CA SER A 44 5.37 24.87 -23.33
C SER A 44 4.45 24.51 -22.15
N PHE A 45 3.85 25.52 -21.52
CA PHE A 45 2.96 25.33 -20.35
C PHE A 45 1.96 24.18 -20.56
N SER A 46 1.32 24.15 -21.73
CA SER A 46 0.41 23.09 -22.14
C SER A 46 1.07 21.70 -22.20
N ARG A 47 2.27 21.57 -22.76
CA ARG A 47 2.99 20.29 -22.85
C ARG A 47 3.39 19.78 -21.47
N ARG A 48 3.79 20.68 -20.57
CA ARG A 48 4.11 20.33 -19.19
C ARG A 48 2.86 19.86 -18.43
N LEU A 49 1.75 20.60 -18.55
CA LEU A 49 0.46 20.22 -17.96
C LEU A 49 0.00 18.84 -18.44
N ALA A 50 0.04 18.61 -19.75
CA ALA A 50 -0.31 17.31 -20.33
C ALA A 50 0.57 16.17 -19.80
N GLY A 51 1.88 16.41 -19.67
CA GLY A 51 2.84 15.42 -19.17
C GLY A 51 2.66 15.09 -17.68
N GLU A 52 2.44 16.09 -16.83
CA GLU A 52 2.28 15.89 -15.38
C GLU A 52 0.93 15.25 -15.03
N GLN A 53 -0.12 15.54 -15.80
CA GLN A 53 -1.47 15.01 -15.55
C GLN A 53 -1.81 13.76 -16.37
N GLY A 54 -0.95 13.37 -17.33
CA GLY A 54 -1.22 12.26 -18.25
C GLY A 54 -2.38 12.53 -19.22
N TRP A 55 -2.67 13.80 -19.51
CA TRP A 55 -3.80 14.19 -20.36
C TRP A 55 -3.45 14.19 -21.86
N SER A 56 -4.46 13.95 -22.70
CA SER A 56 -4.30 14.15 -24.14
C SER A 56 -4.16 15.64 -24.47
N PRO A 57 -3.44 16.02 -25.55
CA PRO A 57 -3.29 17.42 -25.94
C PRO A 57 -4.62 18.15 -26.14
N ALA A 58 -5.61 17.47 -26.72
CA ALA A 58 -6.95 18.02 -26.95
C ALA A 58 -7.69 18.29 -25.62
N PHE A 59 -7.61 17.37 -24.66
CA PHE A 59 -8.21 17.57 -23.33
C PHE A 59 -7.50 18.70 -22.58
N THR A 60 -6.17 18.74 -22.62
CA THR A 60 -5.39 19.83 -22.01
C THR A 60 -5.77 21.19 -22.56
N ALA A 61 -5.95 21.32 -23.89
CA ALA A 61 -6.38 22.58 -24.49
C ALA A 61 -7.76 23.04 -23.98
N ARG A 62 -8.70 22.11 -23.80
CA ARG A 62 -10.02 22.40 -23.21
C ARG A 62 -9.91 22.83 -21.74
N VAL A 63 -9.07 22.17 -20.95
CA VAL A 63 -8.83 22.55 -19.55
C VAL A 63 -8.22 23.95 -19.44
N LEU A 64 -7.30 24.32 -20.34
CA LEU A 64 -6.72 25.67 -20.36
C LEU A 64 -7.76 26.74 -20.68
N GLU A 65 -8.72 26.44 -21.56
CA GLU A 65 -9.83 27.33 -21.82
C GLU A 65 -10.75 27.46 -20.59
N GLU A 66 -11.06 26.36 -19.92
CA GLU A 66 -11.81 26.38 -18.66
C GLU A 66 -11.06 27.11 -17.53
N TYR A 67 -9.72 27.05 -17.53
CA TYR A 67 -8.89 27.81 -16.61
C TYR A 67 -8.99 29.33 -16.86
N ARG A 68 -9.02 29.78 -18.13
CA ARG A 68 -9.33 31.19 -18.45
C ARG A 68 -10.70 31.61 -17.93
N ARG A 69 -11.72 30.76 -18.10
CA ARG A 69 -13.07 31.01 -17.57
C ARG A 69 -13.06 31.11 -16.05
N PHE A 70 -12.35 30.22 -15.39
CA PHE A 70 -12.18 30.29 -13.94
C PHE A 70 -11.51 31.59 -13.49
N LEU A 71 -10.39 31.99 -14.12
CA LEU A 71 -9.70 33.25 -13.84
C LEU A 71 -10.63 34.46 -14.00
N PHE A 72 -11.43 34.47 -15.06
CA PHE A 72 -12.47 35.48 -15.27
C PHE A 72 -13.46 35.51 -14.09
N LEU A 73 -14.00 34.35 -13.71
CA LEU A 73 -14.94 34.24 -12.59
C LEU A 73 -14.35 34.71 -11.26
N THR A 74 -13.05 34.53 -11.01
CA THR A 74 -12.42 35.05 -9.79
C THR A 74 -12.58 36.57 -9.65
N ALA A 75 -12.65 37.30 -10.76
CA ALA A 75 -12.77 38.75 -10.79
C ALA A 75 -14.22 39.26 -10.78
N VAL A 76 -15.14 38.52 -11.39
CA VAL A 76 -16.50 39.05 -11.64
C VAL A 76 -17.60 38.40 -10.79
N ALA A 77 -17.35 37.27 -10.13
CA ALA A 77 -18.38 36.56 -9.38
C ALA A 77 -18.83 37.27 -8.10
N GLY A 78 -18.11 38.30 -7.64
CA GLY A 78 -18.40 39.05 -6.40
C GLY A 78 -18.16 38.27 -5.10
N GLU A 79 -17.91 36.97 -5.20
CA GLU A 79 -17.64 36.07 -4.08
C GLU A 79 -16.45 35.15 -4.39
N ALA A 80 -15.92 34.48 -3.37
CA ALA A 80 -14.91 33.45 -3.55
C ALA A 80 -15.43 32.30 -4.43
N VAL A 81 -14.61 31.87 -5.39
CA VAL A 81 -14.89 30.77 -6.32
C VAL A 81 -13.95 29.59 -6.06
N CYS A 82 -14.41 28.40 -6.44
CA CYS A 82 -13.68 27.14 -6.26
C CYS A 82 -13.54 26.43 -7.61
N PRO A 83 -12.33 26.22 -8.14
CA PRO A 83 -12.09 25.57 -9.44
C PRO A 83 -12.43 24.08 -9.38
N SER A 84 -12.69 23.37 -10.48
CA SER A 84 -12.70 21.89 -10.50
C SER A 84 -11.30 21.30 -10.29
N GLU A 85 -11.15 19.97 -10.14
CA GLU A 85 -9.83 19.35 -9.93
C GLU A 85 -8.90 19.59 -11.14
N GLU A 86 -9.42 19.47 -12.35
CA GLU A 86 -8.69 19.67 -13.59
C GLU A 86 -8.24 21.13 -13.76
N VAL A 87 -9.11 22.08 -13.43
CA VAL A 87 -8.79 23.52 -13.51
C VAL A 87 -7.83 23.93 -12.40
N ASP A 88 -7.97 23.35 -11.21
CA ASP A 88 -7.05 23.57 -10.09
C ASP A 88 -5.65 23.03 -10.39
N ALA A 89 -5.53 21.89 -11.09
CA ALA A 89 -4.24 21.39 -11.57
C ALA A 89 -3.55 22.36 -12.54
N ALA A 90 -4.30 22.99 -13.46
CA ALA A 90 -3.76 24.04 -14.31
C ALA A 90 -3.32 25.28 -13.51
N TRP A 91 -4.10 25.67 -12.50
CA TRP A 91 -3.76 26.79 -11.62
C TRP A 91 -2.51 26.52 -10.78
N HIS A 92 -2.41 25.33 -10.17
CA HIS A 92 -1.23 24.88 -9.44
C HIS A 92 0.03 24.93 -10.32
N LEU A 93 -0.06 24.45 -11.55
CA LEU A 93 1.07 24.55 -12.47
C LEU A 93 1.38 26.02 -12.79
N HIS A 94 0.38 26.89 -12.96
CA HIS A 94 0.64 28.29 -13.26
C HIS A 94 1.35 29.02 -12.12
N LEU A 95 1.06 28.67 -10.85
CA LEU A 95 1.74 29.24 -9.68
C LEU A 95 3.26 29.05 -9.73
N ILE A 96 3.75 27.92 -10.27
CA ILE A 96 5.19 27.68 -10.39
C ILE A 96 5.84 28.40 -11.58
N PHE A 97 5.06 28.90 -12.55
CA PHE A 97 5.52 29.83 -13.58
C PHE A 97 5.48 31.26 -13.03
N THR A 98 6.26 31.49 -11.97
CA THR A 98 6.11 32.64 -11.06
C THR A 98 6.08 33.99 -11.77
N ARG A 99 6.92 34.23 -12.79
CA ARG A 99 6.91 35.48 -13.57
C ARG A 99 5.64 35.63 -14.43
N SER A 100 5.21 34.56 -15.11
CA SER A 100 3.96 34.57 -15.87
C SER A 100 2.78 34.82 -14.94
N TYR A 101 2.77 34.18 -13.77
CA TYR A 101 1.70 34.30 -12.80
C TYR A 101 1.64 35.67 -12.12
N TRP A 102 2.75 36.12 -11.51
CA TRP A 102 2.77 37.34 -10.72
C TRP A 102 2.84 38.60 -11.59
N ASP A 103 3.81 38.67 -12.51
CA ASP A 103 4.03 39.88 -13.31
C ASP A 103 3.03 39.96 -14.47
N GLY A 104 2.80 38.85 -15.16
CA GLY A 104 1.90 38.75 -16.30
C GLY A 104 0.43 38.76 -15.88
N LEU A 105 -0.03 37.66 -15.30
CA LEU A 105 -1.44 37.44 -14.98
C LEU A 105 -1.92 38.39 -13.87
N CYS A 106 -1.35 38.32 -12.67
CA CYS A 106 -1.82 39.12 -11.53
C CYS A 106 -1.58 40.62 -11.76
N GLY A 107 -0.38 40.99 -12.22
CA GLY A 107 0.00 42.39 -12.45
C GLY A 107 -0.70 43.04 -13.64
N LYS A 108 -0.56 42.46 -14.85
CA LYS A 108 -1.01 43.11 -16.09
C LYS A 108 -2.44 42.76 -16.50
N VAL A 109 -2.90 41.54 -16.22
CA VAL A 109 -4.22 41.08 -16.69
C VAL A 109 -5.31 41.26 -15.64
N LEU A 110 -5.10 40.74 -14.43
CA LEU A 110 -6.09 40.82 -13.34
C LEU A 110 -6.02 42.16 -12.59
N GLY A 111 -4.85 42.82 -12.59
CA GLY A 111 -4.61 44.07 -11.86
C GLY A 111 -4.64 43.92 -10.32
N ARG A 112 -4.60 42.69 -9.80
CA ARG A 112 -4.66 42.39 -8.37
C ARG A 112 -4.02 41.03 -8.05
N PRO A 113 -3.51 40.84 -6.82
CA PRO A 113 -3.06 39.52 -6.38
C PRO A 113 -4.19 38.49 -6.36
N LEU A 114 -3.90 37.29 -6.86
CA LEU A 114 -4.75 36.11 -6.70
C LEU A 114 -3.96 35.06 -5.91
N HIS A 115 -4.31 34.84 -4.65
CA HIS A 115 -3.62 33.87 -3.79
C HIS A 115 -4.33 32.50 -3.83
N HIS A 116 -3.54 31.44 -3.89
CA HIS A 116 -4.00 30.08 -3.64
C HIS A 116 -3.71 29.74 -2.18
N ASN A 117 -4.76 29.45 -1.40
CA ASN A 117 -4.65 29.19 0.03
C ASN A 117 -4.86 27.70 0.30
N ALA A 118 -4.02 27.13 1.15
CA ALA A 118 -4.18 25.76 1.61
C ALA A 118 -5.50 25.59 2.38
N SER A 119 -6.15 24.44 2.18
CA SER A 119 -7.36 24.06 2.93
C SER A 119 -6.99 23.62 4.34
N ALA A 120 -7.68 24.15 5.36
CA ALA A 120 -7.53 23.71 6.75
C ALA A 120 -7.98 22.25 6.99
N GLY A 121 -8.74 21.67 6.05
CA GLY A 121 -9.23 20.30 6.14
C GLY A 121 -10.42 20.14 7.08
N GLY A 122 -10.93 18.91 7.17
CA GLY A 122 -12.05 18.56 8.03
C GLY A 122 -13.47 18.84 7.47
N PRO A 123 -14.53 18.44 8.19
CA PRO A 123 -15.90 18.46 7.68
C PRO A 123 -16.44 19.86 7.35
N ALA A 124 -16.11 20.85 8.19
CA ALA A 124 -16.57 22.24 8.03
C ALA A 124 -15.97 22.89 6.77
N GLU A 125 -14.65 22.74 6.57
CA GLU A 125 -13.96 23.24 5.37
C GLU A 125 -14.47 22.52 4.11
N GLY A 126 -14.73 21.20 4.21
CA GLY A 126 -15.39 20.45 3.13
C GLY A 126 -16.78 20.98 2.77
N ALA A 127 -17.59 21.37 3.76
CA ALA A 127 -18.91 21.95 3.51
C ALA A 127 -18.82 23.34 2.83
N LYS A 128 -17.87 24.17 3.27
CA LYS A 128 -17.56 25.46 2.67
C LYS A 128 -17.15 25.32 1.20
N HIS A 129 -16.21 24.43 0.88
CA HIS A 129 -15.78 24.20 -0.51
C HIS A 129 -16.90 23.65 -1.40
N ARG A 130 -17.76 22.75 -0.89
CA ARG A 130 -18.95 22.30 -1.62
C ARG A 130 -19.90 23.46 -1.95
N GLY A 131 -20.13 24.37 -1.00
CA GLY A 131 -20.93 25.57 -1.21
C GLY A 131 -20.31 26.51 -2.24
N MET A 132 -19.01 26.77 -2.12
CA MET A 132 -18.25 27.63 -3.04
C MET A 132 -18.26 27.09 -4.47
N TYR A 133 -18.11 25.78 -4.65
CA TYR A 133 -18.17 25.15 -5.96
C TYR A 133 -19.56 25.25 -6.60
N ARG A 134 -20.64 25.07 -5.83
CA ARG A 134 -22.02 25.29 -6.34
C ARG A 134 -22.21 26.71 -6.86
N ARG A 135 -21.70 27.70 -6.13
CA ARG A 135 -21.79 29.11 -6.55
C ARG A 135 -20.92 29.39 -7.76
N THR A 136 -19.76 28.73 -7.88
CA THR A 136 -18.90 28.82 -9.07
C THR A 136 -19.60 28.29 -10.32
N LEU A 137 -20.25 27.12 -10.23
CA LEU A 137 -21.04 26.57 -11.35
C LEU A 137 -22.23 27.47 -11.72
N ARG A 138 -22.86 28.12 -10.73
CA ARG A 138 -23.92 29.10 -10.98
C ARG A 138 -23.38 30.34 -11.70
N ALA A 139 -22.31 30.94 -11.19
CA ALA A 139 -21.67 32.11 -11.81
C ALA A 139 -21.17 31.79 -13.23
N TYR A 140 -20.67 30.57 -13.46
CA TYR A 140 -20.31 30.10 -14.79
C TYR A 140 -21.49 30.20 -15.77
N ARG A 141 -22.66 29.65 -15.40
CA ARG A 141 -23.86 29.72 -16.24
C ARG A 141 -24.32 31.15 -16.50
N GLU A 142 -24.29 31.98 -15.46
CA GLU A 142 -24.69 33.39 -15.56
C GLU A 142 -23.80 34.19 -16.52
N TRP A 143 -22.49 33.94 -16.51
CA TRP A 143 -21.53 34.68 -17.33
C TRP A 143 -21.33 34.10 -18.73
N PHE A 144 -21.39 32.78 -18.88
CA PHE A 144 -21.08 32.08 -20.13
C PHE A 144 -22.32 31.55 -20.87
N GLY A 145 -23.52 31.61 -20.28
CA GLY A 145 -24.78 31.28 -20.95
C GLY A 145 -25.04 29.78 -21.16
N GLY A 146 -24.28 28.90 -20.53
CA GLY A 146 -24.43 27.44 -20.66
C GLY A 146 -23.84 26.66 -19.49
N ASP A 147 -24.18 25.37 -19.43
CA ASP A 147 -23.55 24.46 -18.49
C ASP A 147 -22.06 24.23 -18.84
N PRO A 148 -21.17 24.22 -17.85
CA PRO A 148 -19.78 23.88 -18.09
C PRO A 148 -19.63 22.41 -18.51
N PRO A 149 -18.57 22.06 -19.26
CA PRO A 149 -18.35 20.69 -19.73
C PRO A 149 -18.16 19.73 -18.55
N ALA A 150 -19.05 18.72 -18.41
CA ALA A 150 -19.15 17.87 -17.23
C ALA A 150 -17.95 16.93 -16.99
N ASP A 151 -17.10 16.74 -17.99
CA ASP A 151 -15.84 16.00 -17.90
C ASP A 151 -14.68 16.84 -17.32
N ILE A 152 -14.82 18.17 -17.26
CA ILE A 152 -13.87 19.09 -16.62
C ILE A 152 -14.49 19.74 -15.38
N TRP A 153 -15.81 19.96 -15.39
CA TRP A 153 -16.59 20.52 -14.28
C TRP A 153 -17.64 19.51 -13.83
N PRO A 154 -17.22 18.44 -13.13
CA PRO A 154 -18.15 17.41 -12.69
C PRO A 154 -19.19 17.97 -11.70
N PRO A 155 -20.36 17.32 -11.58
CA PRO A 155 -21.34 17.71 -10.59
C PRO A 155 -20.78 17.56 -9.17
N VAL A 156 -21.32 18.35 -8.23
CA VAL A 156 -20.80 18.49 -6.85
C VAL A 156 -20.60 17.13 -6.15
N TRP A 157 -21.55 16.21 -6.32
CA TRP A 157 -21.49 14.89 -5.69
C TRP A 157 -20.36 14.01 -6.22
N ARG A 158 -19.94 14.21 -7.47
CA ARG A 158 -18.83 13.47 -8.08
C ARG A 158 -17.49 14.07 -7.68
N ARG A 159 -17.38 15.40 -7.72
CA ARG A 159 -16.17 16.12 -7.33
C ARG A 159 -15.78 15.83 -5.88
N PHE A 160 -16.76 15.84 -4.97
CA PHE A 160 -16.53 15.66 -3.55
C PHE A 160 -16.95 14.28 -3.04
N ASP A 161 -16.87 13.24 -3.90
CA ASP A 161 -17.13 11.86 -3.48
C ASP A 161 -16.05 11.44 -2.47
N PRO A 162 -16.39 11.15 -1.20
CA PRO A 162 -15.41 10.74 -0.18
C PRO A 162 -14.73 9.41 -0.50
N ARG A 163 -15.24 8.65 -1.48
CA ARG A 163 -14.63 7.40 -1.96
C ARG A 163 -13.57 7.63 -3.04
N SER A 164 -13.55 8.80 -3.68
CA SER A 164 -12.54 9.16 -4.67
C SER A 164 -11.21 9.39 -3.96
N ARG A 165 -10.34 8.38 -4.01
CA ARG A 165 -8.98 8.43 -3.48
C ARG A 165 -8.01 8.52 -4.65
N HIS A 166 -7.66 9.74 -5.05
CA HIS A 166 -6.65 9.97 -6.07
C HIS A 166 -5.25 9.77 -5.45
N ARG A 167 -4.42 8.99 -6.13
CA ARG A 167 -3.00 8.79 -5.81
C ARG A 167 -2.24 8.90 -7.12
N THR A 168 -1.12 9.62 -7.09
CA THR A 168 -0.18 9.63 -8.21
C THR A 168 0.58 8.31 -8.19
N ILE A 169 0.61 7.60 -9.33
CA ILE A 169 1.24 6.29 -9.46
C ILE A 169 2.15 6.35 -10.70
N ASP A 170 3.40 5.88 -10.57
CA ASP A 170 4.27 5.70 -11.73
C ASP A 170 3.84 4.44 -12.52
N LEU A 171 3.34 4.68 -13.74
CA LEU A 171 2.86 3.63 -14.64
C LEU A 171 3.97 2.83 -15.32
N ARG A 172 5.25 3.21 -15.18
CA ARG A 172 6.39 2.41 -15.65
C ARG A 172 6.56 1.15 -14.80
N ASP A 173 6.41 1.31 -13.49
CA ASP A 173 6.64 0.25 -12.51
C ASP A 173 5.34 -0.45 -12.10
N HIS A 174 4.19 0.16 -12.38
CA HIS A 174 2.89 -0.32 -11.90
C HIS A 174 1.86 -0.48 -13.01
N TRP A 175 1.11 -1.58 -12.92
CA TRP A 175 -0.03 -1.84 -13.78
C TRP A 175 -1.32 -1.42 -13.07
N ILE A 176 -2.10 -0.52 -13.67
CA ILE A 176 -3.44 -0.17 -13.17
C ILE A 176 -4.48 -1.05 -13.86
N ILE A 177 -4.88 -2.13 -13.16
CA ILE A 177 -5.95 -3.01 -13.62
C ILE A 177 -7.26 -2.54 -12.99
N ARG A 178 -8.25 -2.22 -13.83
CA ARG A 178 -9.61 -1.92 -13.37
C ARG A 178 -10.13 -3.11 -12.58
N ARG A 179 -10.51 -2.89 -11.31
CA ARG A 179 -11.08 -3.95 -10.46
C ARG A 179 -12.28 -4.59 -11.18
N PRO A 180 -12.25 -5.91 -11.47
CA PRO A 180 -13.36 -6.57 -12.13
C PRO A 180 -14.65 -6.40 -11.32
N GLY A 181 -15.80 -6.22 -11.98
CA GLY A 181 -17.07 -5.96 -11.30
C GLY A 181 -17.46 -7.04 -10.28
N TRP A 182 -17.02 -8.29 -10.48
CA TRP A 182 -17.26 -9.40 -9.56
C TRP A 182 -16.45 -9.32 -8.26
N TRP A 183 -15.35 -8.54 -8.20
CA TRP A 183 -14.63 -8.23 -6.96
C TRP A 183 -15.38 -7.26 -6.03
N ARG A 184 -16.47 -6.63 -6.48
CA ARG A 184 -17.33 -5.77 -5.64
C ARG A 184 -18.38 -6.55 -4.85
N ARG A 185 -18.66 -7.81 -5.19
CA ARG A 185 -19.48 -8.69 -4.34
C ARG A 185 -18.63 -9.05 -3.12
N GLY A 186 -19.14 -8.83 -1.91
CA GLY A 186 -18.38 -8.90 -0.65
C GLY A 186 -17.67 -10.25 -0.38
N ARG A 187 -17.09 -10.42 0.82
CA ARG A 187 -16.30 -11.63 1.21
C ARG A 187 -16.92 -12.97 0.76
N ALA A 188 -18.25 -13.10 0.75
CA ALA A 188 -18.99 -14.27 0.27
C ALA A 188 -18.82 -14.58 -1.25
N GLY A 189 -18.76 -13.56 -2.11
CA GLY A 189 -18.52 -13.73 -3.56
C GLY A 189 -17.07 -14.10 -3.90
N ARG A 190 -16.16 -13.87 -2.94
CA ARG A 190 -14.73 -14.20 -3.02
C ARG A 190 -14.42 -15.63 -2.54
N MET A 191 -15.13 -16.13 -1.53
CA MET A 191 -14.96 -17.51 -1.03
C MET A 191 -15.49 -18.55 -2.02
N THR A 192 -16.56 -18.23 -2.76
CA THR A 192 -17.14 -19.11 -3.79
C THR A 192 -16.14 -19.44 -4.91
N LEU A 193 -15.23 -18.54 -5.29
CA LEU A 193 -14.21 -18.86 -6.31
C LEU A 193 -13.09 -19.80 -5.80
N ALA A 194 -12.80 -19.78 -4.49
CA ALA A 194 -11.75 -20.60 -3.90
C ALA A 194 -12.22 -22.02 -3.56
N THR A 195 -13.51 -22.23 -3.31
CA THR A 195 -14.08 -23.54 -2.93
C THR A 195 -14.70 -24.30 -4.11
N VAL A 196 -15.15 -23.62 -5.17
CA VAL A 196 -15.87 -24.25 -6.27
C VAL A 196 -15.06 -25.27 -7.10
N PRO A 197 -13.76 -25.08 -7.44
CA PRO A 197 -13.08 -26.09 -8.25
C PRO A 197 -12.79 -27.39 -7.47
N VAL A 198 -12.65 -27.32 -6.14
CA VAL A 198 -12.39 -28.51 -5.31
C VAL A 198 -13.69 -29.25 -4.97
N VAL A 199 -14.77 -28.53 -4.67
CA VAL A 199 -16.07 -29.16 -4.35
C VAL A 199 -16.79 -29.67 -5.60
N ALA A 200 -16.63 -29.04 -6.77
CA ALA A 200 -17.24 -29.53 -8.01
C ALA A 200 -16.56 -30.79 -8.59
N ALA A 201 -15.32 -31.09 -8.17
CA ALA A 201 -14.64 -32.32 -8.56
C ALA A 201 -15.12 -33.56 -7.75
N VAL A 202 -15.74 -33.36 -6.59
CA VAL A 202 -16.20 -34.45 -5.69
C VAL A 202 -17.47 -35.16 -6.20
N PRO A 203 -18.53 -34.47 -6.70
CA PRO A 203 -19.70 -35.16 -7.24
C PRO A 203 -19.46 -35.84 -8.60
N LEU A 204 -18.34 -35.58 -9.29
CA LEU A 204 -18.00 -36.29 -10.54
C LEU A 204 -17.48 -37.72 -10.31
N VAL A 205 -17.35 -38.14 -9.05
CA VAL A 205 -16.83 -39.45 -8.63
C VAL A 205 -17.96 -40.37 -8.13
N ALA A 206 -19.21 -39.89 -8.11
CA ALA A 206 -20.33 -40.62 -7.50
C ALA A 206 -20.92 -41.76 -8.36
N ASP A 207 -20.57 -41.86 -9.65
CA ASP A 207 -20.98 -42.99 -10.49
C ASP A 207 -19.76 -43.77 -10.99
N GLY A 208 -19.48 -44.91 -10.34
CA GLY A 208 -18.66 -46.02 -10.83
C GLY A 208 -17.34 -45.67 -11.53
N LEU A 209 -16.30 -45.37 -10.75
CA LEU A 209 -14.88 -45.27 -11.18
C LEU A 209 -14.46 -44.10 -12.09
N GLY A 210 -15.33 -43.10 -12.34
CA GLY A 210 -15.06 -41.82 -13.02
C GLY A 210 -13.61 -41.55 -13.52
N PRO A 211 -12.80 -40.66 -12.89
CA PRO A 211 -11.43 -40.38 -13.33
C PRO A 211 -10.39 -41.49 -13.07
N LEU A 212 -10.66 -42.37 -12.10
CA LEU A 212 -9.73 -43.43 -11.72
C LEU A 212 -9.59 -44.52 -12.79
N ASP A 213 -10.54 -44.62 -13.71
CA ASP A 213 -10.47 -45.51 -14.87
C ASP A 213 -9.94 -44.86 -16.16
N TRP A 214 -9.73 -43.54 -16.17
CA TRP A 214 -9.22 -42.84 -17.35
C TRP A 214 -7.83 -43.29 -17.78
N LYS A 215 -7.51 -43.09 -19.06
CA LYS A 215 -6.17 -43.34 -19.58
C LYS A 215 -5.16 -42.40 -18.91
N GLY A 216 -3.90 -42.85 -18.83
CA GLY A 216 -2.82 -42.11 -18.17
C GLY A 216 -2.76 -40.62 -18.54
N PRO A 217 -2.74 -40.24 -19.83
CA PRO A 217 -2.67 -38.82 -20.23
C PRO A 217 -3.88 -37.99 -19.80
N GLU A 218 -5.10 -38.54 -19.90
CA GLU A 218 -6.34 -37.86 -19.52
C GLU A 218 -6.37 -37.59 -18.02
N PHE A 219 -5.98 -38.59 -17.23
CA PHE A 219 -5.86 -38.44 -15.77
C PHE A 219 -4.78 -37.43 -15.39
N LEU A 220 -3.60 -37.48 -16.03
CA LEU A 220 -2.50 -36.55 -15.76
C LEU A 220 -2.90 -35.10 -16.07
N LEU A 221 -3.65 -34.87 -17.16
CA LEU A 221 -4.19 -33.56 -17.49
C LEU A 221 -5.14 -33.06 -16.39
N LEU A 222 -6.10 -33.89 -15.97
CA LEU A 222 -7.00 -33.55 -14.87
C LEU A 222 -6.22 -33.25 -13.58
N TYR A 223 -5.28 -34.11 -13.22
CA TYR A 223 -4.45 -33.96 -12.02
C TYR A 223 -3.68 -32.63 -12.05
N GLY A 224 -3.07 -32.28 -13.19
CA GLY A 224 -2.36 -31.02 -13.38
C GLY A 224 -3.27 -29.80 -13.29
N LEU A 225 -4.47 -29.86 -13.86
CA LEU A 225 -5.47 -28.78 -13.75
C LEU A 225 -5.97 -28.60 -12.32
N LEU A 226 -6.22 -29.69 -11.59
CA LEU A 226 -6.59 -29.64 -10.17
C LEU A 226 -5.44 -29.10 -9.31
N TRP A 227 -4.19 -29.48 -9.60
CA TRP A 227 -3.01 -28.96 -8.93
C TRP A 227 -2.90 -27.44 -9.13
N LEU A 228 -3.05 -26.96 -10.36
CA LEU A 228 -3.02 -25.53 -10.67
C LEU A 228 -4.18 -24.79 -10.00
N ALA A 229 -5.37 -25.37 -9.98
CA ALA A 229 -6.53 -24.81 -9.28
C ALA A 229 -6.30 -24.70 -7.76
N CYS A 230 -5.72 -25.73 -7.13
CA CYS A 230 -5.33 -25.69 -5.72
C CYS A 230 -4.27 -24.62 -5.44
N LEU A 231 -3.26 -24.48 -6.31
CA LEU A 231 -2.22 -23.46 -6.18
C LEU A 231 -2.81 -22.04 -6.29
N VAL A 232 -3.54 -21.76 -7.38
CA VAL A 232 -4.16 -20.46 -7.63
C VAL A 232 -5.19 -20.13 -6.55
N GLY A 233 -6.02 -21.11 -6.17
CA GLY A 233 -6.98 -20.98 -5.07
C GLY A 233 -6.30 -20.64 -3.75
N THR A 234 -5.17 -21.28 -3.43
CA THR A 234 -4.36 -20.97 -2.23
C THR A 234 -3.80 -19.55 -2.26
N LEU A 235 -3.25 -19.12 -3.41
CA LEU A 235 -2.71 -17.76 -3.56
C LEU A 235 -3.80 -16.70 -3.43
N ILE A 236 -4.96 -16.90 -4.06
CA ILE A 236 -6.12 -16.00 -3.95
C ILE A 236 -6.65 -15.98 -2.52
N TYR A 237 -6.83 -17.15 -1.90
CA TYR A 237 -7.32 -17.26 -0.54
C TYR A 237 -6.39 -16.54 0.45
N ARG A 238 -5.08 -16.78 0.37
CA ARG A 238 -4.07 -16.07 1.17
C ARG A 238 -4.07 -14.57 0.86
N SER A 239 -4.18 -14.15 -0.40
CA SER A 239 -4.25 -12.74 -0.78
C SER A 239 -5.41 -12.02 -0.09
N ILE A 240 -6.59 -12.65 -0.07
CA ILE A 240 -7.81 -12.06 0.47
C ILE A 240 -7.77 -12.01 2.00
N GLN A 241 -7.35 -13.11 2.64
CA GLN A 241 -7.33 -13.18 4.11
C GLN A 241 -6.19 -12.37 4.73
N CYS A 242 -5.06 -12.23 4.03
CA CYS A 242 -3.97 -11.36 4.49
C CYS A 242 -4.21 -9.87 4.20
N ASN A 243 -5.28 -9.51 3.47
CA ASN A 243 -5.66 -8.13 3.18
C ASN A 243 -6.59 -7.60 4.29
N VAL A 244 -5.98 -7.36 5.45
CA VAL A 244 -6.62 -6.81 6.65
C VAL A 244 -6.51 -5.29 6.63
N THR A 245 -7.54 -4.60 7.15
CA THR A 245 -7.47 -3.15 7.40
C THR A 245 -6.54 -2.90 8.56
N VAL A 246 -5.50 -2.11 8.32
CA VAL A 246 -4.51 -1.76 9.33
C VAL A 246 -4.77 -0.35 9.85
N ASN A 247 -4.60 -0.17 11.16
CA ASN A 247 -4.54 1.14 11.77
C ASN A 247 -3.11 1.67 11.67
N ASP A 248 -2.90 2.68 10.82
CA ASP A 248 -1.58 3.26 10.49
C ASP A 248 -1.40 4.66 11.10
N ASP A 249 -2.26 5.03 12.06
CA ASP A 249 -2.24 6.37 12.68
C ASP A 249 -1.10 6.52 13.72
N ARG A 250 -0.38 5.44 14.04
CA ARG A 250 0.71 5.40 15.03
C ARG A 250 2.00 4.86 14.41
N GLU A 251 3.11 5.52 14.71
CA GLU A 251 4.45 5.01 14.38
C GLU A 251 4.80 3.80 15.27
N LEU A 252 5.29 2.73 14.65
CA LEU A 252 5.69 1.51 15.33
C LEU A 252 7.05 1.68 16.00
N THR A 253 7.17 1.20 17.24
CA THR A 253 8.45 1.24 17.97
C THR A 253 9.44 0.22 17.39
N ALA A 254 10.74 0.41 17.68
CA ALA A 254 11.76 -0.54 17.21
C ALA A 254 11.53 -1.98 17.73
N GLU A 255 11.00 -2.12 18.94
CA GLU A 255 10.62 -3.41 19.53
C GLU A 255 9.46 -4.08 18.76
N GLU A 256 8.46 -3.29 18.39
CA GLU A 256 7.31 -3.73 17.60
C GLU A 256 7.73 -4.14 16.20
N VAL A 257 8.62 -3.37 15.56
CA VAL A 257 9.19 -3.69 14.25
C VAL A 257 10.00 -4.99 14.31
N ALA A 258 10.81 -5.18 15.34
CA ALA A 258 11.58 -6.41 15.57
C ALA A 258 10.66 -7.64 15.77
N CYS A 259 9.63 -7.47 16.61
CA CYS A 259 8.60 -8.49 16.85
C CYS A 259 7.86 -8.86 15.55
N LEU A 260 7.49 -7.85 14.77
CA LEU A 260 6.78 -8.00 13.52
C LEU A 260 7.66 -8.71 12.47
N ALA A 261 8.94 -8.35 12.36
CA ALA A 261 9.85 -8.83 11.33
C ALA A 261 10.24 -10.30 11.51
N HIS A 262 10.68 -10.69 12.71
CA HIS A 262 11.31 -12.00 12.96
C HIS A 262 10.67 -12.78 14.12
N GLY A 263 9.67 -12.20 14.78
CA GLY A 263 8.91 -12.85 15.85
C GLY A 263 9.37 -12.46 17.27
N PRO A 264 8.78 -13.09 18.30
CA PRO A 264 8.86 -12.62 19.69
C PRO A 264 10.29 -12.56 20.24
N LYS A 265 11.09 -13.60 19.99
CA LYS A 265 12.49 -13.64 20.45
C LYS A 265 13.35 -12.52 19.84
N SER A 266 13.01 -12.05 18.65
CA SER A 266 13.75 -10.96 18.02
C SER A 266 13.47 -9.61 18.68
N ALA A 267 12.27 -9.42 19.23
CA ALA A 267 11.95 -8.21 20.00
C ALA A 267 12.85 -8.13 21.24
N ILE A 268 12.92 -9.23 22.00
CA ILE A 268 13.78 -9.35 23.19
C ILE A 268 15.24 -9.03 22.83
N ARG A 269 15.78 -9.65 21.78
CA ARG A 269 17.17 -9.43 21.35
C ARG A 269 17.44 -8.00 20.89
N ALA A 270 16.51 -7.38 20.18
CA ALA A 270 16.64 -5.99 19.75
C ALA A 270 16.62 -5.04 20.96
N THR A 271 15.71 -5.25 21.92
CA THR A 271 15.67 -4.48 23.16
C THR A 271 16.96 -4.66 23.97
N ILE A 272 17.44 -5.88 24.17
CA ILE A 272 18.71 -6.16 24.86
C ILE A 272 19.87 -5.42 24.19
N ALA A 273 19.96 -5.46 22.85
CA ALA A 273 21.00 -4.75 22.11
C ALA A 273 20.95 -3.23 22.37
N GLY A 274 19.76 -2.64 22.42
CA GLY A 274 19.59 -1.22 22.77
C GLY A 274 19.98 -0.89 24.20
N MET A 275 19.58 -1.73 25.14
CA MET A 275 19.92 -1.54 26.56
C MET A 275 21.43 -1.69 26.82
N LEU A 276 22.12 -2.56 26.09
CA LEU A 276 23.59 -2.70 26.16
C LEU A 276 24.30 -1.47 25.58
N GLU A 277 23.81 -0.94 24.45
CA GLU A 277 24.34 0.29 23.85
C GLU A 277 24.08 1.52 24.73
N GLY A 278 22.90 1.60 25.36
CA GLY A 278 22.53 2.64 26.32
C GLY A 278 23.22 2.54 27.68
N GLY A 279 23.99 1.46 27.93
CA GLY A 279 24.70 1.23 29.19
C GLY A 279 23.80 0.82 30.37
N GLU A 280 22.56 0.41 30.11
CA GLU A 280 21.57 -0.02 31.10
C GLU A 280 21.76 -1.50 31.50
N LEU A 281 22.33 -2.29 30.59
CA LEU A 281 22.77 -3.66 30.84
C LEU A 281 24.28 -3.76 30.67
N THR A 282 24.90 -4.63 31.46
CA THR A 282 26.26 -5.13 31.22
C THR A 282 26.22 -6.59 30.81
N SER A 283 27.16 -6.98 29.94
CA SER A 283 27.35 -8.38 29.55
C SER A 283 28.69 -8.90 30.06
N GLU A 284 28.67 -10.00 30.81
CA GLU A 284 29.88 -10.75 31.14
C GLU A 284 29.95 -12.04 30.31
N SER A 285 31.09 -12.29 29.67
CA SER A 285 31.33 -13.51 28.91
C SER A 285 31.88 -14.61 29.82
N CYS A 286 31.09 -15.65 30.10
CA CYS A 286 31.56 -16.81 30.86
C CYS A 286 32.20 -17.82 29.89
N GLY A 287 33.53 -17.75 29.74
CA GLY A 287 34.30 -18.68 28.91
C GLY A 287 34.57 -20.02 29.61
N GLY A 288 33.89 -21.09 29.18
CA GLY A 288 34.27 -22.47 29.50
C GLY A 288 34.95 -23.14 28.29
N LEU A 289 36.18 -23.65 28.48
CA LEU A 289 37.12 -24.18 27.48
C LEU A 289 36.64 -25.36 26.59
N THR A 290 35.37 -25.76 26.62
CA THR A 290 34.90 -26.97 25.89
C THR A 290 33.49 -26.89 25.28
N SER A 291 32.79 -25.76 25.36
CA SER A 291 31.46 -25.63 24.73
C SER A 291 31.43 -24.51 23.70
N SER A 292 31.02 -24.82 22.47
CA SER A 292 30.93 -23.88 21.33
C SER A 292 29.81 -22.84 21.47
N THR A 293 29.34 -22.58 22.68
CA THR A 293 28.22 -21.69 22.99
C THR A 293 28.72 -20.69 24.03
N THR A 294 29.03 -19.48 23.58
CA THR A 294 29.42 -18.38 24.48
C THR A 294 28.18 -18.00 25.30
N ASN A 295 28.17 -18.35 26.59
CA ASN A 295 27.10 -17.95 27.49
C ASN A 295 27.41 -16.54 28.00
N PHE A 296 26.54 -15.58 27.65
CA PHE A 296 26.57 -14.23 28.19
C PHE A 296 25.65 -14.14 29.40
N LEU A 297 26.16 -13.60 30.49
CA LEU A 297 25.35 -13.20 31.64
C LEU A 297 25.03 -11.71 31.51
N LEU A 298 23.73 -11.40 31.53
CA LEU A 298 23.19 -10.05 31.49
C LEU A 298 22.89 -9.60 32.91
N GLN A 299 23.35 -8.42 33.29
CA GLN A 299 23.08 -7.82 34.59
C GLN A 299 22.56 -6.40 34.41
N SER A 300 21.52 -6.05 35.18
CA SER A 300 20.99 -4.69 35.19
C SER A 300 21.93 -3.75 35.92
N VAL A 301 22.19 -2.59 35.31
CA VAL A 301 22.82 -1.45 36.00
C VAL A 301 21.72 -0.67 36.71
N ALA A 302 21.88 -0.44 38.02
CA ALA A 302 20.93 0.35 38.80
C ALA A 302 20.89 1.78 38.26
N THR A 303 19.84 2.08 37.51
CA THR A 303 19.63 3.37 36.83
C THR A 303 18.21 3.84 37.12
N ASP A 304 18.07 5.10 37.53
CA ASP A 304 16.76 5.75 37.76
C ASP A 304 16.14 6.28 36.45
N ALA A 305 16.73 5.95 35.30
CA ALA A 305 16.26 6.37 34.00
C ALA A 305 14.92 5.68 33.65
N PRO A 306 13.90 6.43 33.18
CA PRO A 306 12.67 5.83 32.68
C PRO A 306 13.01 4.98 31.44
N LEU A 307 12.56 3.72 31.44
CA LEU A 307 12.70 2.86 30.25
C LEU A 307 11.52 3.09 29.32
N ASP A 308 11.85 3.35 28.05
CA ASP A 308 10.87 3.42 26.97
C ASP A 308 10.53 2.00 26.48
N GLY A 309 9.55 1.36 27.11
CA GLY A 309 8.98 0.11 26.59
C GLY A 309 8.69 -0.95 27.66
N ALA A 310 7.58 -1.68 27.47
CA ALA A 310 7.17 -2.75 28.37
C ALA A 310 8.16 -3.93 28.39
N ILE A 311 8.79 -4.22 27.24
CA ILE A 311 9.78 -5.31 27.13
C ILE A 311 11.07 -4.94 27.87
N ALA A 312 11.56 -3.72 27.70
CA ALA A 312 12.74 -3.22 28.41
C ALA A 312 12.55 -3.26 29.94
N ALA A 313 11.39 -2.81 30.43
CA ALA A 313 11.05 -2.86 31.85
C ALA A 313 11.04 -4.29 32.41
N ALA A 314 10.46 -5.24 31.68
CA ALA A 314 10.42 -6.65 32.07
C ALA A 314 11.82 -7.30 32.04
N ILE A 315 12.66 -6.98 31.05
CA ILE A 315 14.04 -7.48 30.97
C ILE A 315 14.85 -6.99 32.17
N ARG A 316 14.72 -5.71 32.52
CA ARG A 316 15.39 -5.12 33.68
C ARG A 316 15.02 -5.86 34.97
N GLU A 317 13.71 -6.03 35.22
CA GLU A 317 13.22 -6.76 36.39
C GLU A 317 13.75 -8.20 36.42
N ALA A 318 13.70 -8.89 35.28
CA ALA A 318 14.20 -10.26 35.16
C ALA A 318 15.71 -10.38 35.44
N CYS A 319 16.51 -9.34 35.16
CA CYS A 319 17.96 -9.29 35.37
C CYS A 319 18.37 -8.64 36.71
N THR A 320 17.43 -8.45 37.64
CA THR A 320 17.69 -7.97 39.00
C THR A 320 17.36 -9.02 40.06
N PRO A 321 18.23 -9.31 41.05
CA PRO A 321 19.61 -8.82 41.26
C PRO A 321 20.71 -9.71 40.64
N GLU A 322 20.35 -10.90 40.16
CA GLU A 322 21.33 -11.90 39.66
C GLU A 322 21.53 -11.79 38.15
N ALA A 323 22.77 -12.04 37.71
CA ALA A 323 23.09 -12.07 36.30
C ALA A 323 22.49 -13.32 35.64
N ARG A 324 21.77 -13.15 34.52
CA ARG A 324 21.04 -14.23 33.85
C ARG A 324 21.52 -14.46 32.42
N SER A 325 21.47 -15.71 31.98
CA SER A 325 21.78 -16.04 30.60
C SER A 325 20.69 -15.54 29.64
N LEU A 326 21.05 -15.26 28.39
CA LEU A 326 20.09 -14.87 27.35
C LEU A 326 18.92 -15.86 27.23
N ALA A 327 19.18 -17.16 27.31
CA ALA A 327 18.14 -18.19 27.28
C ALA A 327 17.21 -18.14 28.50
N ALA A 328 17.74 -17.77 29.67
CA ALA A 328 16.95 -17.61 30.89
C ALA A 328 16.08 -16.35 30.85
N VAL A 329 16.52 -15.28 30.18
CA VAL A 329 15.72 -14.07 29.95
C VAL A 329 14.66 -14.32 28.87
N GLU A 330 14.99 -15.03 27.79
CA GLU A 330 14.03 -15.40 26.73
C GLU A 330 12.88 -16.30 27.24
N GLY A 331 13.11 -17.06 28.31
CA GLY A 331 12.10 -17.94 28.94
C GLY A 331 11.51 -17.39 30.24
N ASP A 332 11.75 -16.11 30.56
CA ASP A 332 11.17 -15.48 31.74
C ASP A 332 9.69 -15.14 31.53
N SER A 333 8.83 -15.47 32.50
CA SER A 333 7.38 -15.29 32.37
C SER A 333 6.96 -13.82 32.30
N GLY A 334 7.68 -12.91 32.96
CA GLY A 334 7.44 -11.48 32.89
C GLY A 334 7.77 -10.91 31.51
N VAL A 335 8.91 -11.33 30.95
CA VAL A 335 9.33 -10.96 29.59
C VAL A 335 8.40 -11.55 28.53
N GLU A 336 8.00 -12.81 28.67
CA GLU A 336 7.01 -13.43 27.77
C GLU A 336 5.66 -12.70 27.80
N HIS A 337 5.21 -12.27 28.99
CA HIS A 337 3.98 -11.49 29.13
C HIS A 337 4.08 -10.12 28.43
N ALA A 338 5.18 -9.39 28.62
CA ALA A 338 5.41 -8.11 27.96
C ALA A 338 5.45 -8.24 26.43
N VAL A 339 6.11 -9.29 25.91
CA VAL A 339 6.15 -9.56 24.47
C VAL A 339 4.75 -9.93 23.94
N GLU A 340 3.95 -10.68 24.69
CA GLU A 340 2.58 -11.01 24.28
C GLU A 340 1.66 -9.78 24.29
N GLN A 341 1.85 -8.83 25.22
CA GLN A 341 1.15 -7.54 25.19
C GLN A 341 1.44 -6.77 23.88
N VAL A 342 2.72 -6.66 23.50
CA VAL A 342 3.12 -6.03 22.23
C VAL A 342 2.50 -6.76 21.03
N ARG A 343 2.47 -8.09 21.04
CA ARG A 343 1.81 -8.87 19.98
C ARG A 343 0.32 -8.66 19.92
N ASN A 344 -0.35 -8.48 21.07
CA ASN A 344 -1.78 -8.18 21.13
C ASN A 344 -2.08 -6.81 20.54
N CYS A 345 -1.25 -5.79 20.81
CA CYS A 345 -1.35 -4.49 20.15
C CYS A 345 -1.19 -4.62 18.62
N LEU A 346 -0.15 -5.33 18.16
CA LEU A 346 0.09 -5.57 16.73
C LEU A 346 -1.06 -6.34 16.04
N ARG A 347 -1.76 -7.22 16.75
CA ARG A 347 -2.96 -7.91 16.24
C ARG A 347 -4.16 -6.97 16.20
N ALA A 348 -4.40 -6.20 17.26
CA ALA A 348 -5.49 -5.24 17.35
C ALA A 348 -5.40 -4.18 16.23
N ASP A 349 -4.18 -3.74 15.92
CA ASP A 349 -3.89 -2.79 14.85
C ASP A 349 -3.89 -3.44 13.44
N GLY A 350 -3.97 -4.78 13.33
CA GLY A 350 -4.06 -5.53 12.07
C GLY A 350 -2.72 -5.84 11.39
N TRP A 351 -1.59 -5.59 12.05
CA TRP A 351 -0.24 -5.89 11.53
C TRP A 351 0.08 -7.39 11.58
N LEU A 352 -0.35 -8.09 12.65
CA LEU A 352 -0.26 -9.55 12.80
C LEU A 352 -1.62 -10.23 12.59
N LEU A 353 -1.60 -11.42 12.00
CA LEU A 353 -2.81 -12.23 11.84
C LEU A 353 -3.10 -13.02 13.13
N ASP A 354 -4.39 -13.12 13.48
CA ASP A 354 -4.85 -13.93 14.62
C ASP A 354 -4.58 -15.42 14.39
N GLU A 355 -4.44 -16.18 15.47
CA GLU A 355 -4.18 -17.62 15.38
C GLU A 355 -5.34 -18.38 14.72
N GLU A 356 -6.58 -17.92 14.94
CA GLU A 356 -7.76 -18.50 14.28
C GLU A 356 -7.71 -18.28 12.75
N GLN A 357 -7.36 -17.06 12.31
CA GLN A 357 -7.22 -16.72 10.90
C GLN A 357 -6.08 -17.51 10.26
N ARG A 358 -4.95 -17.63 10.98
CA ARG A 358 -3.77 -18.38 10.55
C ARG A 358 -4.03 -19.88 10.46
N SER A 359 -4.79 -20.43 11.40
CA SER A 359 -5.22 -21.83 11.36
C SER A 359 -6.08 -22.09 10.12
N LYS A 360 -7.04 -21.20 9.81
CA LYS A 360 -7.84 -21.28 8.57
C LYS A 360 -7.00 -21.13 7.31
N LEU A 361 -5.99 -20.25 7.32
CA LEU A 361 -5.03 -20.05 6.23
C LEU A 361 -4.16 -21.28 5.95
N ARG A 362 -3.97 -22.13 6.96
CA ARG A 362 -3.25 -23.41 6.86
C ARG A 362 -4.19 -24.55 6.45
N MET A 363 -5.26 -24.76 7.19
CA MET A 363 -6.10 -25.96 7.08
C MET A 363 -6.80 -26.07 5.73
N VAL A 364 -7.30 -24.97 5.16
CA VAL A 364 -8.05 -25.01 3.90
C VAL A 364 -7.14 -25.42 2.73
N PRO A 365 -6.01 -24.75 2.46
CA PRO A 365 -5.05 -25.21 1.45
C PRO A 365 -4.48 -26.60 1.70
N VAL A 366 -4.11 -26.93 2.95
CA VAL A 366 -3.57 -28.26 3.29
C VAL A 366 -4.61 -29.33 2.99
N GLY A 367 -5.87 -29.14 3.39
CA GLY A 367 -6.95 -30.08 3.08
C GLY A 367 -7.13 -30.30 1.58
N ALA A 368 -7.10 -29.23 0.78
CA ALA A 368 -7.21 -29.33 -0.68
C ALA A 368 -6.07 -30.12 -1.31
N PHE A 369 -4.81 -29.85 -0.91
CA PHE A 369 -3.66 -30.61 -1.39
C PHE A 369 -3.63 -32.05 -0.85
N SER A 370 -4.11 -32.31 0.37
CA SER A 370 -4.26 -33.66 0.92
C SER A 370 -5.25 -34.50 0.11
N CYS A 371 -6.40 -33.94 -0.27
CA CYS A 371 -7.37 -34.63 -1.13
C CYS A 371 -6.77 -34.96 -2.50
N LEU A 372 -6.05 -34.01 -3.10
CA LEU A 372 -5.39 -34.22 -4.39
C LEU A 372 -4.29 -35.28 -4.30
N LEU A 373 -3.48 -35.25 -3.23
CA LEU A 373 -2.43 -36.24 -2.99
C LEU A 373 -3.04 -37.64 -2.80
N LEU A 374 -4.14 -37.76 -2.05
CA LEU A 374 -4.85 -39.03 -1.87
C LEU A 374 -5.34 -39.58 -3.22
N LEU A 375 -5.91 -38.73 -4.08
CA LEU A 375 -6.34 -39.11 -5.43
C LEU A 375 -5.15 -39.63 -6.26
N GLY A 376 -4.00 -38.96 -6.19
CA GLY A 376 -2.76 -39.38 -6.84
C GLY A 376 -2.29 -40.74 -6.35
N VAL A 377 -2.23 -40.96 -5.04
CA VAL A 377 -1.81 -42.23 -4.42
C VAL A 377 -2.73 -43.38 -4.82
N VAL A 378 -4.05 -43.18 -4.78
CA VAL A 378 -5.02 -44.20 -5.23
C VAL A 378 -4.80 -44.57 -6.69
N LYS A 379 -4.59 -43.57 -7.57
CA LYS A 379 -4.33 -43.85 -9.00
C LYS A 379 -2.98 -44.53 -9.23
N VAL A 380 -1.93 -44.22 -8.45
CA VAL A 380 -0.66 -44.97 -8.51
C VAL A 380 -0.90 -46.45 -8.17
N ALA A 381 -1.66 -46.75 -7.11
CA ALA A 381 -1.98 -48.12 -6.74
C ALA A 381 -2.72 -48.87 -7.87
N VAL A 382 -3.74 -48.24 -8.47
CA VAL A 382 -4.47 -48.80 -9.63
C VAL A 382 -3.53 -49.01 -10.83
N GLY A 383 -2.60 -48.09 -11.08
CA GLY A 383 -1.63 -48.22 -12.17
C GLY A 383 -0.66 -49.40 -11.97
N LEU A 384 -0.18 -49.59 -10.74
CA LEU A 384 0.68 -50.71 -10.36
C LEU A 384 -0.06 -52.05 -10.50
N GLU A 385 -1.30 -52.13 -10.03
CA GLU A 385 -2.15 -53.33 -10.17
C GLU A 385 -2.40 -53.70 -11.64
N ARG A 386 -2.53 -52.69 -12.52
CA ARG A 386 -2.74 -52.87 -13.97
C ARG A 386 -1.44 -53.02 -14.78
N HIS A 387 -0.28 -53.12 -14.12
CA HIS A 387 1.06 -53.15 -14.76
C HIS A 387 1.28 -52.02 -15.77
N LYS A 388 0.84 -50.80 -15.43
CA LYS A 388 1.03 -49.59 -16.24
C LYS A 388 2.15 -48.71 -15.66
N PRO A 389 2.84 -47.92 -16.50
CA PRO A 389 3.81 -46.94 -16.02
C PRO A 389 3.14 -45.87 -15.14
N VAL A 390 3.76 -45.53 -14.02
CA VAL A 390 3.24 -44.60 -12.99
C VAL A 390 4.22 -43.48 -12.61
N GLU A 391 5.39 -43.42 -13.25
CA GLU A 391 6.53 -42.59 -12.85
C GLU A 391 6.17 -41.10 -12.82
N PHE A 392 5.49 -40.61 -13.87
CA PHE A 392 5.04 -39.21 -13.95
C PHE A 392 4.07 -38.85 -12.82
N LEU A 393 3.21 -39.79 -12.42
CA LEU A 393 2.24 -39.56 -11.35
C LEU A 393 2.90 -39.57 -9.97
N VAL A 394 3.94 -40.39 -9.77
CA VAL A 394 4.75 -40.36 -8.55
C VAL A 394 5.46 -39.00 -8.41
N VAL A 395 6.07 -38.50 -9.48
CA VAL A 395 6.70 -37.16 -9.49
C VAL A 395 5.68 -36.06 -9.20
N ALA A 396 4.51 -36.11 -9.83
CA ALA A 396 3.43 -35.15 -9.58
C ALA A 396 2.92 -35.21 -8.12
N SER A 397 2.88 -36.41 -7.52
CA SER A 397 2.51 -36.62 -6.12
C SER A 397 3.54 -36.03 -5.15
N ILE A 398 4.83 -36.17 -5.45
CA ILE A 398 5.92 -35.52 -4.68
C ILE A 398 5.81 -33.99 -4.76
N ALA A 399 5.57 -33.45 -5.96
CA ALA A 399 5.35 -32.01 -6.14
C ALA A 399 4.11 -31.51 -5.37
N THR A 400 3.06 -32.34 -5.28
CA THR A 400 1.85 -32.06 -4.49
C THR A 400 2.15 -32.04 -2.99
N LEU A 401 2.97 -32.98 -2.50
CA LEU A 401 3.44 -33.00 -1.11
C LEU A 401 4.27 -31.74 -0.78
N ALA A 402 5.19 -31.33 -1.66
CA ALA A 402 5.96 -30.10 -1.48
C ALA A 402 5.05 -28.86 -1.43
N ALA A 403 4.06 -28.78 -2.32
CA ALA A 403 3.05 -27.71 -2.31
C ALA A 403 2.21 -27.71 -1.03
N MET A 404 1.85 -28.89 -0.51
CA MET A 404 1.15 -29.04 0.77
C MET A 404 1.98 -28.53 1.96
N ILE A 405 3.29 -28.83 2.00
CA ILE A 405 4.21 -28.33 3.03
C ILE A 405 4.32 -26.81 2.96
N TRP A 406 4.49 -26.24 1.76
CA TRP A 406 4.47 -24.79 1.55
C TRP A 406 3.12 -24.16 1.96
N ALA A 407 2.01 -24.84 1.67
CA ALA A 407 0.68 -24.42 2.08
C ALA A 407 0.52 -24.46 3.62
N ALA A 408 1.21 -25.37 4.29
CA ALA A 408 1.25 -25.45 5.74
C ALA A 408 2.03 -24.29 6.40
N MET A 409 3.01 -23.73 5.69
CA MET A 409 3.77 -22.53 6.09
C MET A 409 2.95 -21.25 5.86
N ALA A 410 1.80 -21.14 6.52
CA ALA A 410 0.93 -19.98 6.42
C ALA A 410 1.64 -18.68 6.88
N PRO A 411 1.48 -17.56 6.16
CA PRO A 411 2.11 -16.30 6.52
C PRO A 411 1.62 -15.82 7.89
N ARG A 412 2.53 -15.22 8.68
CA ARG A 412 2.23 -14.63 9.99
C ARG A 412 1.76 -13.17 9.90
N GLN A 413 2.23 -12.47 8.87
CA GLN A 413 2.07 -11.03 8.66
C GLN A 413 0.99 -10.71 7.63
N SER A 414 0.27 -9.60 7.84
CA SER A 414 -0.61 -9.00 6.83
C SER A 414 0.20 -8.46 5.63
N TRP A 415 -0.48 -8.13 4.52
CA TRP A 415 0.19 -7.52 3.37
C TRP A 415 0.76 -6.14 3.69
N ALA A 416 0.03 -5.34 4.48
CA ALA A 416 0.48 -4.03 4.92
C ALA A 416 1.77 -4.14 5.76
N ALA A 417 1.82 -5.08 6.72
CA ALA A 417 3.04 -5.36 7.49
C ALA A 417 4.24 -5.71 6.61
N ARG A 418 4.05 -6.59 5.62
CA ARG A 418 5.13 -6.95 4.68
C ARG A 418 5.61 -5.75 3.86
N HIS A 419 4.69 -4.90 3.42
CA HIS A 419 5.03 -3.71 2.65
C HIS A 419 5.79 -2.68 3.50
N LEU A 420 5.32 -2.43 4.73
CA LEU A 420 6.02 -1.58 5.69
C LEU A 420 7.45 -2.07 5.93
N LEU A 421 7.62 -3.36 6.26
CA LEU A 421 8.94 -3.94 6.48
C LEU A 421 9.83 -3.86 5.23
N ALA A 422 9.27 -4.02 4.04
CA ALA A 422 10.02 -3.86 2.79
C ALA A 422 10.48 -2.40 2.59
N ASN A 423 9.62 -1.42 2.89
CA ASN A 423 9.93 0.00 2.78
C ASN A 423 10.99 0.42 3.79
N LEU A 424 10.84 0.02 5.06
CA LEU A 424 11.86 0.23 6.10
C LEU A 424 13.20 -0.40 5.69
N ARG A 425 13.18 -1.63 5.15
CA ARG A 425 14.42 -2.30 4.70
C ARG A 425 15.08 -1.59 3.53
N ALA A 426 14.31 -0.95 2.66
CA ALA A 426 14.84 -0.16 1.57
C ALA A 426 15.46 1.15 2.09
N GLN A 427 14.76 1.86 2.98
CA GLN A 427 15.23 3.13 3.55
C GLN A 427 16.51 2.98 4.39
N HIS A 428 16.64 1.88 5.13
CA HIS A 428 17.76 1.63 6.04
C HIS A 428 18.85 0.74 5.43
N ARG A 429 18.73 0.32 4.16
CA ARG A 429 19.73 -0.54 3.51
C ARG A 429 21.10 0.14 3.40
N ASP A 430 21.11 1.41 3.02
CA ASP A 430 22.35 2.17 2.80
C ASP A 430 23.00 2.58 4.13
N ARG A 431 22.22 2.64 5.22
CA ARG A 431 22.69 2.93 6.59
C ARG A 431 23.36 1.76 7.29
N LEU A 432 23.36 0.56 6.72
CA LEU A 432 24.08 -0.60 7.29
C LEU A 432 25.62 -0.44 7.23
N ALA A 433 26.12 0.46 6.37
CA ALA A 433 27.56 0.66 6.16
C ALA A 433 28.16 1.76 7.07
N ASP A 434 27.34 2.73 7.48
CA ASP A 434 27.74 3.82 8.35
C ASP A 434 27.25 3.51 9.76
N SER A 435 28.15 3.35 10.74
CA SER A 435 27.84 3.03 12.15
C SER A 435 26.90 4.06 12.80
N ALA A 436 25.59 3.90 12.57
CA ALA A 436 24.56 4.88 12.90
C ALA A 436 23.80 4.54 14.20
N PRO A 437 23.26 5.55 14.92
CA PRO A 437 22.67 5.45 16.26
C PRO A 437 21.34 4.68 16.39
N ASP A 438 20.88 3.98 15.33
CA ASP A 438 19.60 3.22 15.31
C ASP A 438 19.85 1.70 15.31
N LEU A 439 20.82 1.23 16.10
CA LEU A 439 21.26 -0.16 16.16
C LEU A 439 20.12 -1.12 16.55
N VAL A 440 19.20 -0.69 17.43
CA VAL A 440 17.98 -1.42 17.83
C VAL A 440 17.05 -1.68 16.66
N LEU A 441 16.77 -0.65 15.86
CA LEU A 441 15.89 -0.74 14.71
C LEU A 441 16.54 -1.58 13.61
N LEU A 442 17.83 -1.38 13.35
CA LEU A 442 18.59 -2.15 12.36
C LEU A 442 18.68 -3.64 12.74
N ALA A 443 18.97 -3.95 14.01
CA ALA A 443 18.96 -5.31 14.55
C ALA A 443 17.56 -5.93 14.46
N GLY A 444 16.51 -5.16 14.78
CA GLY A 444 15.12 -5.58 14.63
C GLY A 444 14.71 -5.87 13.18
N LEU A 445 15.19 -5.09 12.23
CA LEU A 445 14.75 -5.15 10.83
C LEU A 445 15.46 -6.24 10.00
N PHE A 446 16.76 -6.40 10.22
CA PHE A 446 17.65 -7.30 9.47
C PHE A 446 18.07 -8.54 10.28
N GLY A 447 17.73 -8.61 11.57
CA GLY A 447 18.11 -9.69 12.45
C GLY A 447 19.62 -9.71 12.74
N ALA A 448 20.15 -10.88 13.11
CA ALA A 448 21.56 -11.05 13.47
C ALA A 448 22.58 -10.69 12.38
N VAL A 449 22.14 -10.47 11.13
CA VAL A 449 22.99 -10.01 10.02
C VAL A 449 23.35 -8.52 10.16
N ALA A 450 22.52 -7.68 10.78
CA ALA A 450 22.90 -6.29 11.06
C ALA A 450 24.01 -6.18 12.13
N LEU A 451 24.12 -7.18 13.00
CA LEU A 451 25.10 -7.19 14.09
C LEU A 451 26.52 -7.57 13.62
N THR A 452 26.73 -7.97 12.36
CA THR A 452 28.03 -8.47 11.90
C THR A 452 29.11 -7.40 11.69
N GLY A 453 28.80 -6.12 11.89
CA GLY A 453 29.73 -4.99 11.75
C GLY A 453 30.02 -4.20 13.04
N SER A 454 29.36 -4.51 14.16
CA SER A 454 29.59 -3.87 15.47
C SER A 454 30.24 -4.86 16.45
N GLU A 455 30.69 -4.41 17.63
CA GLU A 455 31.15 -5.29 18.73
C GLU A 455 30.11 -6.36 19.13
N LEU A 456 28.88 -6.25 18.63
CA LEU A 456 27.78 -7.20 18.79
C LEU A 456 27.79 -8.38 17.79
N ALA A 457 28.81 -8.51 16.93
CA ALA A 457 28.96 -9.66 16.02
C ALA A 457 29.07 -11.02 16.75
N THR A 458 29.39 -10.99 18.04
CA THR A 458 29.44 -12.12 18.97
C THR A 458 28.06 -12.67 19.37
N TYR A 459 26.95 -11.95 19.11
CA TYR A 459 25.58 -12.31 19.49
C TYR A 459 24.87 -13.20 18.45
N LYS A 460 25.63 -13.81 17.53
CA LYS A 460 25.14 -14.43 16.28
C LYS A 460 24.58 -15.86 16.42
N LYS A 461 24.57 -16.47 17.62
CA LYS A 461 24.15 -17.87 17.77
C LYS A 461 23.14 -18.07 18.87
#